data_AF-A0A972LA21-F1
#
_entry.id   AF-A0A972LA21-F1
#
_cell.length_a   1.000
_cell.length_b   1.000
_cell.length_c   1.000
_cell.angle_alpha   90.00
_cell.angle_beta   90.00
_cell.angle_gamma   90.00
#
_symmetry.space_group_name_H-M   'P 1'
#
loop_
_entity.id
_entity.type
_entity.pdbx_description
1 polymer ?
#
loop_
_entity_poly.entity_id
_entity_poly.type
_entity_poly.pdbx_seq_one_letter_code
_entity_poly.pdbx_strand_id
1 'polypeptide(L)'
;MSEQRDNALIKFAVNHPKRISWAMGLSTLLLILLALLPTLWPSTFSALNPLTVDTDPENMLADDAPVRLFHNKMKRTFALSDIVVVGIVNDAEANGVFNPDSLRRVYELTEFAKTLTWPDATDPSKRGGVIEVDILAPSLVDNIEQ
;
A
#
# COMPACT_ATOMS: atom_id res chain seq x y z
N MET A 1 39.01 27.06 -36.56
CA MET A 1 37.57 27.41 -36.50
C MET A 1 36.83 26.36 -37.30
N SER A 2 36.42 25.27 -36.66
CA SER A 2 35.86 24.08 -37.31
C SER A 2 34.37 24.27 -37.62
N GLU A 3 34.05 24.14 -38.91
CA GLU A 3 32.77 23.76 -39.52
C GLU A 3 31.49 23.87 -38.67
N GLN A 4 30.72 24.92 -38.91
CA GLN A 4 29.28 24.90 -38.68
C GLN A 4 28.65 23.89 -39.65
N ARG A 5 28.46 22.64 -39.20
CA ARG A 5 27.68 21.65 -39.93
C ARG A 5 26.24 22.15 -40.02
N ASP A 6 25.81 22.47 -41.24
CA ASP A 6 24.44 22.79 -41.62
C ASP A 6 23.53 21.59 -41.33
N ASN A 7 23.07 21.47 -40.09
CA ASN A 7 22.19 20.39 -39.69
C ASN A 7 20.80 20.65 -40.27
N ALA A 8 20.46 19.94 -41.35
CA ALA A 8 19.16 20.01 -42.03
C ALA A 8 17.98 19.83 -41.06
N LEU A 9 18.16 19.03 -40.00
CA LEU A 9 17.20 18.86 -38.91
C LEU A 9 16.92 20.16 -38.15
N ILE A 10 17.94 20.97 -37.87
CA ILE A 10 17.80 22.24 -37.16
C ILE A 10 17.12 23.27 -38.07
N LYS A 11 17.52 23.34 -39.35
CA LYS A 11 16.87 24.23 -40.33
C LYS A 11 15.40 23.88 -40.53
N PHE A 12 15.08 22.58 -40.64
CA PHE A 12 13.70 22.11 -40.69
C PHE A 12 12.94 22.48 -39.41
N ALA A 13 13.61 22.34 -38.26
CA ALA A 13 13.00 22.62 -36.97
C ALA A 13 12.60 24.10 -36.82
N VAL A 14 13.49 25.01 -37.23
CA VAL A 14 13.27 26.45 -37.15
C VAL A 14 12.22 26.93 -38.17
N ASN A 15 12.16 26.32 -39.36
CA ASN A 15 11.26 26.76 -40.43
C ASN A 15 9.80 26.29 -40.27
N HIS A 16 9.52 25.29 -39.42
CA HIS A 16 8.18 24.74 -39.22
C HIS A 16 7.78 24.65 -37.74
N PRO A 17 7.82 25.78 -36.98
CA PRO A 17 7.65 25.76 -35.53
C PRO A 17 6.30 25.20 -35.09
N LYS A 18 5.20 25.57 -35.79
CA LYS A 18 3.85 25.08 -35.47
C LYS A 18 3.73 23.55 -35.59
N ARG A 19 4.37 22.94 -36.59
CA ARG A 19 4.33 21.48 -36.80
C ARG A 19 5.06 20.74 -35.68
N ILE A 20 6.16 21.31 -35.20
CA ILE A 20 6.98 20.71 -34.14
C ILE A 20 6.31 20.85 -32.80
N SER A 21 5.76 22.02 -32.49
CA SER A 21 4.97 22.20 -31.27
C SER A 21 3.78 21.23 -31.23
N TRP A 22 3.15 20.97 -32.38
CA TRP A 22 2.07 19.98 -32.47
C TRP A 22 2.58 18.55 -32.31
N ALA A 23 3.68 18.18 -32.96
CA ALA A 23 4.32 16.88 -32.79
C ALA A 23 4.77 16.63 -31.34
N MET A 24 5.33 17.65 -30.69
CA MET A 24 5.74 17.63 -29.29
C MET A 24 4.52 17.44 -28.38
N GLY A 25 3.46 18.22 -28.60
CA GLY A 25 2.20 18.09 -27.85
C GLY A 25 1.57 16.71 -28.01
N LEU A 26 1.50 16.19 -29.23
CA LEU A 26 0.96 14.86 -29.51
C LEU A 26 1.80 13.75 -28.85
N SER A 27 3.12 13.83 -28.95
CA SER A 27 4.01 12.85 -28.29
C SER A 27 3.87 12.88 -26.77
N THR A 28 3.73 14.06 -26.17
CA THR A 28 3.52 14.22 -24.73
C THR A 28 2.18 13.63 -24.31
N LEU A 29 1.11 13.95 -25.06
CA LEU A 29 -0.22 13.38 -24.84
C LEU A 29 -0.19 11.85 -24.93
N LEU A 30 0.51 11.31 -25.93
CA LEU A 30 0.65 9.86 -26.11
C LEU A 30 1.35 9.20 -24.93
N LEU A 31 2.44 9.78 -24.40
CA LEU A 31 3.10 9.28 -23.20
C LEU A 31 2.19 9.31 -21.97
N ILE A 32 1.44 10.40 -21.79
CA ILE A 32 0.46 10.54 -20.71
C ILE A 32 -0.61 9.45 -20.82
N LEU A 33 -1.14 9.22 -22.02
CA LEU A 33 -2.15 8.18 -22.27
C LEU A 33 -1.58 6.79 -22.01
N LEU A 34 -0.36 6.48 -22.45
CA LEU A 34 0.27 5.19 -22.19
C LEU A 34 0.47 4.89 -20.70
N ALA A 35 0.68 5.92 -19.87
CA ALA A 35 0.79 5.77 -18.41
C ALA A 35 -0.57 5.69 -17.70
N LEU A 36 -1.54 6.52 -18.12
CA LEU A 36 -2.85 6.62 -17.46
C LEU A 36 -3.82 5.50 -17.85
N LEU A 37 -3.86 5.12 -19.13
CA LEU A 37 -4.81 4.12 -19.64
C LEU A 37 -4.74 2.76 -18.92
N PRO A 38 -3.57 2.14 -18.68
CA PRO A 38 -3.51 0.88 -17.92
C PRO A 38 -3.89 1.05 -16.45
N THR A 39 -3.67 2.23 -15.89
CA THR A 39 -4.04 2.54 -14.49
C THR A 39 -5.56 2.70 -14.33
N LEU A 40 -6.24 3.29 -15.31
CA LEU A 40 -7.71 3.50 -15.29
C LEU A 40 -8.51 2.30 -15.81
N TRP A 41 -8.00 1.55 -16.78
CA TRP A 41 -8.65 0.36 -17.36
C TRP A 41 -7.69 -0.83 -17.48
N PRO A 42 -7.32 -1.47 -16.36
CA PRO A 42 -6.32 -2.56 -16.35
C PRO A 42 -6.74 -3.78 -17.17
N SER A 43 -8.03 -4.10 -17.19
CA SER A 43 -8.58 -5.27 -17.92
C SER A 43 -8.52 -5.11 -19.44
N THR A 44 -8.63 -3.88 -19.95
CA THR A 44 -8.58 -3.57 -21.39
C THR A 44 -7.15 -3.44 -21.89
N PHE A 45 -6.24 -2.92 -21.06
CA PHE A 45 -4.84 -2.68 -21.41
C PHE A 45 -3.89 -3.66 -20.69
N SER A 46 -4.21 -4.95 -20.70
CA SER A 46 -3.45 -6.00 -19.99
C SER A 46 -2.00 -6.17 -20.46
N ALA A 47 -1.65 -5.66 -21.65
CA ALA A 47 -0.28 -5.66 -22.16
C ALA A 47 0.62 -4.58 -21.52
N LEU A 48 0.04 -3.59 -20.83
CA LEU A 48 0.74 -2.50 -20.18
C LEU A 48 0.61 -2.62 -18.66
N ASN A 49 1.68 -2.30 -17.93
CA ASN A 49 1.66 -2.36 -16.48
C ASN A 49 1.01 -1.10 -15.90
N PRO A 50 0.02 -1.22 -15.00
CA PRO A 50 -0.49 -0.08 -14.25
C PRO A 50 0.58 0.46 -13.30
N LEU A 51 0.43 1.71 -12.89
CA LEU A 51 1.27 2.28 -11.86
C LEU A 51 1.06 1.51 -10.53
N THR A 52 2.14 0.93 -10.01
CA THR A 52 2.16 0.28 -8.70
C THR A 52 2.94 1.15 -7.71
N VAL A 53 2.35 1.40 -6.54
CA VAL A 53 3.00 2.13 -5.47
C VAL A 53 3.16 1.16 -4.31
N ASP A 54 4.40 0.81 -4.03
CA ASP A 54 4.75 -0.02 -2.88
C ASP A 54 5.15 0.87 -1.72
N THR A 55 4.44 0.74 -0.60
CA THR A 55 4.71 1.47 0.63
C THR A 55 5.25 0.56 1.73
N ASP A 56 5.56 -0.70 1.42
CA ASP A 56 6.17 -1.61 2.37
C ASP A 56 7.65 -1.20 2.60
N PRO A 57 8.02 -0.77 3.82
CA PRO A 57 9.39 -0.40 4.12
C PRO A 57 10.37 -1.57 3.92
N GLU A 58 9.93 -2.83 4.00
CA GLU A 58 10.79 -3.99 3.75
C GLU A 58 11.29 -4.02 2.29
N ASN A 59 10.45 -3.61 1.34
CA ASN A 59 10.79 -3.58 -0.08
C ASN A 59 11.65 -2.37 -0.47
N MET A 60 11.93 -1.46 0.47
CA MET A 60 12.96 -0.43 0.30
C MET A 60 14.38 -0.99 0.47
N LEU A 61 14.52 -2.22 0.97
CA LEU A 61 15.78 -2.95 1.09
C LEU A 61 15.92 -3.98 -0.02
N ALA A 62 17.17 -4.19 -0.48
CA ALA A 62 17.47 -5.28 -1.41
C ALA A 62 17.05 -6.64 -0.83
N ASP A 63 16.59 -7.54 -1.69
CA ASP A 63 16.08 -8.86 -1.30
C ASP A 63 17.11 -9.71 -0.54
N ASP A 64 18.40 -9.49 -0.80
CA ASP A 64 19.53 -10.20 -0.18
C ASP A 64 20.11 -9.49 1.07
N ALA A 65 19.50 -8.38 1.49
CA ALA A 65 19.94 -7.65 2.67
C ALA A 65 19.91 -8.57 3.92
N PRO A 66 21.01 -8.71 4.68
CA PRO A 66 21.08 -9.62 5.82
C PRO A 66 19.99 -9.39 6.88
N VAL A 67 19.60 -8.13 7.08
CA VAL A 67 18.54 -7.73 8.02
C VAL A 67 17.17 -8.25 7.56
N ARG A 68 16.87 -8.18 6.26
CA ARG A 68 15.62 -8.67 5.67
C ARG A 68 15.52 -10.20 5.76
N LEU A 69 16.62 -10.89 5.46
CA LEU A 69 16.69 -12.34 5.59
C LEU A 69 16.52 -12.79 7.04
N PHE A 70 17.16 -12.10 7.99
CA PHE A 70 17.01 -12.38 9.41
C PHE A 70 15.58 -12.11 9.90
N HIS A 71 14.99 -10.96 9.53
CA HIS A 71 13.60 -10.62 9.87
C HIS A 71 12.63 -11.71 9.40
N ASN A 72 12.70 -12.08 8.12
CA ASN A 72 11.86 -13.13 7.55
C ASN A 72 12.06 -14.51 8.19
N LYS A 73 13.31 -14.85 8.54
CA LYS A 73 13.62 -16.07 9.27
C LYS A 73 12.99 -16.06 10.66
N MET A 74 13.11 -14.96 11.39
CA MET A 74 12.55 -14.83 12.74
C MET A 74 11.02 -14.83 12.71
N LYS A 75 10.39 -14.11 11.77
CA LYS A 75 8.94 -14.10 11.56
C LYS A 75 8.39 -15.53 11.39
N ARG A 76 9.06 -16.35 10.58
CA ARG A 76 8.69 -17.78 10.39
C ARG A 76 9.00 -18.65 11.61
N THR A 77 10.14 -18.43 12.27
CA THR A 77 10.58 -19.26 13.40
C THR A 77 9.68 -19.10 14.62
N PHE A 78 9.23 -17.88 14.89
CA PHE A 78 8.38 -17.55 16.04
C PHE A 78 6.90 -17.41 15.69
N ALA A 79 6.51 -17.76 14.44
CA ALA A 79 5.15 -17.62 13.94
C ALA A 79 4.54 -16.24 14.24
N LEU A 80 5.33 -15.17 14.05
CA LEU A 80 4.91 -13.82 14.40
C LEU A 80 3.88 -13.30 13.40
N SER A 81 2.74 -12.88 13.94
CA SER A 81 1.66 -12.24 13.21
C SER A 81 1.91 -10.74 13.08
N ASP A 82 1.29 -10.15 12.07
CA ASP A 82 1.25 -8.69 11.94
C ASP A 82 0.29 -8.11 12.98
N ILE A 83 0.69 -7.01 13.62
CA ILE A 83 -0.02 -6.40 14.74
C ILE A 83 -0.79 -5.17 14.25
N VAL A 84 -2.07 -5.08 14.60
CA VAL A 84 -2.91 -3.88 14.40
C VAL A 84 -3.29 -3.32 15.76
N VAL A 85 -3.08 -2.02 15.96
CA VAL A 85 -3.42 -1.33 17.21
C VAL A 85 -4.58 -0.36 16.95
N VAL A 86 -5.66 -0.51 17.73
CA VAL A 86 -6.84 0.36 17.65
C VAL A 86 -6.93 1.20 18.92
N GLY A 87 -6.70 2.51 18.78
CA GLY A 87 -6.90 3.48 19.86
C GLY A 87 -8.34 3.98 19.88
N ILE A 88 -8.95 4.02 21.07
CA ILE A 88 -10.33 4.50 21.28
C ILE A 88 -10.28 5.70 22.22
N VAL A 89 -10.91 6.80 21.82
CA VAL A 89 -11.02 8.03 22.59
C VAL A 89 -12.48 8.44 22.72
N ASN A 90 -12.83 9.08 23.84
CA ASN A 90 -14.15 9.65 24.06
C ASN A 90 -14.00 10.98 24.82
N ASP A 91 -13.87 12.09 24.08
CA ASP A 91 -13.65 13.42 24.66
C ASP A 91 -14.94 14.08 25.17
N ALA A 92 -16.10 13.48 24.92
CA ALA A 92 -17.40 14.02 25.34
C ALA A 92 -17.72 13.74 26.81
N GLU A 93 -17.09 12.72 27.39
CA GLU A 93 -17.31 12.27 28.76
C GLU A 93 -16.13 12.63 29.66
N ALA A 94 -16.41 13.09 30.89
CA ALA A 94 -15.35 13.49 31.84
C ALA A 94 -14.40 12.34 32.21
N ASN A 95 -14.90 11.11 32.19
CA ASN A 95 -14.13 9.90 32.49
C ASN A 95 -13.59 9.22 31.22
N GLY A 96 -13.65 9.88 30.06
CA GLY A 96 -13.18 9.32 28.80
C GLY A 96 -13.92 8.04 28.43
N VAL A 97 -13.15 7.00 28.08
CA VAL A 97 -13.68 5.67 27.72
C VAL A 97 -14.11 4.81 28.92
N PHE A 98 -13.84 5.23 30.16
CA PHE A 98 -14.14 4.47 31.38
C PHE A 98 -15.59 4.66 31.83
N ASN A 99 -16.54 4.42 30.93
CA ASN A 99 -17.97 4.40 31.20
C ASN A 99 -18.62 3.15 30.58
N PRO A 100 -19.77 2.70 31.11
CA PRO A 100 -20.41 1.47 30.65
C PRO A 100 -20.69 1.43 29.15
N ASP A 101 -21.12 2.53 28.56
CA ASP A 101 -21.44 2.59 27.13
C ASP A 101 -20.21 2.44 26.23
N SER A 102 -19.10 3.10 26.59
CA SER A 102 -17.85 3.02 25.84
C SER A 102 -17.24 1.62 25.98
N LEU A 103 -17.17 1.07 27.20
CA LEU A 103 -16.65 -0.27 27.45
C LEU A 103 -17.47 -1.35 26.75
N ARG A 104 -18.81 -1.22 26.71
CA ARG A 104 -19.68 -2.12 25.95
C ARG A 104 -19.33 -2.11 24.46
N ARG A 105 -19.08 -0.94 23.87
CA ARG A 105 -18.68 -0.83 22.45
C ARG A 105 -17.31 -1.42 22.19
N VAL A 106 -16.35 -1.23 23.10
CA VAL A 106 -15.03 -1.86 23.00
C VAL A 106 -15.16 -3.38 23.04
N TYR A 107 -16.00 -3.91 23.93
CA TYR A 107 -16.31 -5.33 24.00
C TYR A 107 -16.95 -5.84 22.69
N GLU A 108 -17.98 -5.17 22.18
CA GLU A 108 -18.64 -5.51 20.92
C GLU A 108 -17.66 -5.50 19.74
N LEU A 109 -16.76 -4.51 19.69
CA LEU A 109 -15.71 -4.43 18.67
C LEU A 109 -14.72 -5.60 18.79
N THR A 110 -14.36 -5.98 20.02
CA THR A 110 -13.46 -7.11 20.29
C THR A 110 -14.10 -8.43 19.83
N GLU A 111 -15.37 -8.65 20.17
CA GLU A 111 -16.12 -9.84 19.74
C GLU A 111 -16.30 -9.88 18.23
N PHE A 112 -16.56 -8.75 17.59
CA PHE A 112 -16.60 -8.66 16.14
C PHE A 112 -15.25 -9.02 15.51
N ALA A 113 -14.14 -8.50 16.06
CA ALA A 113 -12.79 -8.76 15.54
C ALA A 113 -12.45 -10.26 15.53
N LYS A 114 -12.88 -11.03 16.54
CA LYS A 114 -12.71 -12.49 16.59
C LYS A 114 -13.36 -13.22 15.42
N THR A 115 -14.41 -12.66 14.83
CA THR A 115 -15.10 -13.27 13.69
C THR A 115 -14.44 -12.98 12.34
N LEU A 116 -13.45 -12.08 12.30
CA LEU A 116 -12.84 -11.64 11.06
C LEU A 116 -11.99 -12.75 10.45
N THR A 117 -12.45 -13.25 9.32
CA THR A 117 -11.74 -14.22 8.50
C THR A 117 -11.94 -13.92 7.02
N TRP A 118 -10.88 -14.05 6.24
CA TRP A 118 -10.89 -13.80 4.79
C TRP A 118 -10.11 -14.90 4.05
N PRO A 119 -10.38 -15.14 2.76
CA PRO A 119 -9.56 -16.05 1.94
C PRO A 119 -8.12 -15.53 1.84
N ASP A 120 -7.14 -16.43 1.90
CA ASP A 120 -5.74 -16.06 1.69
C ASP A 120 -5.51 -15.61 0.24
N ALA A 121 -4.68 -14.57 0.06
CA ALA A 121 -4.44 -13.95 -1.25
C ALA A 121 -3.63 -14.85 -2.20
N THR A 122 -2.86 -15.80 -1.67
CA THR A 122 -2.00 -16.71 -2.43
C THR A 122 -2.58 -18.10 -2.59
N ASP A 123 -3.39 -18.56 -1.63
CA ASP A 123 -4.01 -19.88 -1.64
C ASP A 123 -5.48 -19.78 -1.20
N PRO A 124 -6.45 -19.73 -2.13
CA PRO A 124 -7.88 -19.62 -1.79
C PRO A 124 -8.44 -20.76 -0.94
N SER A 125 -7.72 -21.88 -0.80
CA SER A 125 -8.10 -22.98 0.11
C SER A 125 -7.78 -22.70 1.58
N LYS A 126 -6.92 -21.70 1.85
CA LYS A 126 -6.56 -21.23 3.18
C LYS A 126 -7.34 -19.97 3.53
N ARG A 127 -7.57 -19.78 4.83
CA ARG A 127 -8.21 -18.60 5.37
C ARG A 127 -7.24 -17.87 6.28
N GLY A 128 -7.02 -16.60 6.02
CA GLY A 128 -6.46 -15.65 6.97
C GLY A 128 -7.54 -15.16 7.94
N GLY A 129 -7.11 -14.61 9.06
CA GLY A 129 -8.02 -14.11 10.08
C GLY A 129 -7.28 -13.43 11.21
N VAL A 130 -8.04 -12.74 12.04
CA VAL A 130 -7.54 -12.31 13.35
C VAL A 130 -7.30 -13.57 14.19
N ILE A 131 -6.13 -13.66 14.80
CA ILE A 131 -5.78 -14.79 15.68
C ILE A 131 -6.36 -14.48 17.05
N GLU A 132 -7.46 -15.15 17.41
CA GLU A 132 -8.19 -14.89 18.66
C GLU A 132 -7.29 -14.97 19.90
N VAL A 133 -6.36 -15.94 19.93
CA VAL A 133 -5.44 -16.13 21.07
C VAL A 133 -4.42 -15.01 21.23
N ASP A 134 -4.22 -14.18 20.21
CA ASP A 134 -3.28 -13.06 20.22
C ASP A 134 -3.99 -11.71 20.44
N ILE A 135 -5.34 -11.69 20.61
CA ILE A 135 -6.08 -10.45 20.84
C ILE A 135 -5.83 -9.94 22.27
N LEU A 136 -5.34 -8.71 22.36
CA LEU A 136 -5.19 -7.98 23.62
C LEU A 136 -6.30 -6.93 23.72
N ALA A 137 -7.31 -7.20 24.54
CA ALA A 137 -8.42 -6.28 24.81
C ALA A 137 -8.79 -6.28 26.30
N PRO A 138 -9.37 -5.20 26.84
CA PRO A 138 -9.72 -5.11 28.27
C PRO A 138 -10.58 -6.26 28.81
N SER A 139 -11.39 -6.89 27.94
CA SER A 139 -12.25 -8.02 28.30
C SER A 139 -11.57 -9.39 28.26
N LEU A 140 -10.35 -9.49 27.71
CA LEU A 140 -9.62 -10.74 27.50
C LEU A 140 -8.38 -10.86 28.38
N VAL A 141 -7.85 -9.73 28.87
CA VAL A 141 -6.71 -9.72 29.77
C VAL A 141 -7.19 -10.14 31.15
N ASP A 142 -6.63 -11.24 31.68
CA ASP A 142 -6.86 -11.67 33.05
C ASP A 142 -6.38 -10.59 34.03
N ASN A 143 -7.20 -10.32 35.05
CA ASN A 143 -6.77 -9.49 36.17
C ASN A 143 -5.79 -10.32 37.02
N ILE A 144 -4.48 -10.03 36.91
CA ILE A 144 -3.49 -10.53 37.86
C ILE A 144 -3.68 -9.72 39.14
N GLU A 145 -4.53 -10.19 40.05
CA GLU A 145 -4.49 -9.72 41.44
C GLU A 145 -3.20 -10.23 42.07
N GLN A 146 -2.39 -9.30 42.60
CA GLN A 146 -1.09 -9.57 43.22
C GLN A 146 -1.22 -9.67 44.74
#